data_AF-A0A2V6FZ34-F1
#
_entry.id   AF-A0A2V6FZ34-F1
#
_cell.length_a   1.000
_cell.length_b   1.000
_cell.length_c   1.000
_cell.angle_alpha   90.00
_cell.angle_beta   90.00
_cell.angle_gamma   90.00
#
_symmetry.space_group_name_H-M   'P 1'
#
loop_
_entity.id
_entity.type
_entity.pdbx_description
1 polymer ?
#
loop_
_entity_poly.entity_id
_entity_poly.type
_entity_poly.pdbx_seq_one_letter_code
_entity_poly.pdbx_strand_id
1 'polypeptide(L)'
;MSVHNHLDVQYHQQDTDYYCGAACAQMVLAQIGAGLLDQDSLYADNHSHSIAEGGWYTAPDGLTWTLNDRDPGTHYFVDFALTSEDLISRKLCWTIEHYDVAPVALVFGSAHWIVIRGYEASAAPTSSADNSYSIIAFDVNNPWPPTPAPAPPPPHKAGDACGSGGDRGVADEHISYSTWQSDYMTGVSGGYWGGKFVGVCDPEPPPIGAGIRRRVRRRLSGEKLITPQTAARNAVTGLKAYNVAKRKNWQKALVDTTPANPLLVQRLDYPDRFYYIVPMGKTAKRTPILVSVDARYGDYREAVCLPAQNRSHLVARMDRKQLVAKVSDKKFDLEEPLGRLLFRPEAFCLYPTLVWKPCRESLSPFWPFHMFTIGDYRVYVRIDGAIFTKLHDDQRGI
;
A
#
# COMPACT_ATOMS: atom_id res chain seq x y z
N MET A 1 21.39 13.63 13.00
CA MET A 1 21.27 12.40 12.17
C MET A 1 19.85 11.89 12.37
N SER A 2 19.21 11.27 11.37
CA SER A 2 17.90 10.66 11.57
C SER A 2 17.99 9.40 12.43
N VAL A 3 16.91 9.06 13.11
CA VAL A 3 16.71 7.78 13.79
C VAL A 3 15.80 6.90 12.93
N HIS A 4 15.98 5.58 13.06
CA HIS A 4 15.15 4.58 12.41
C HIS A 4 14.86 3.49 13.44
N ASN A 5 13.58 3.28 13.74
CA ASN A 5 13.11 2.17 14.56
C ASN A 5 12.26 1.23 13.69
N HIS A 6 12.43 -0.07 13.88
CA HIS A 6 11.86 -1.11 13.03
C HIS A 6 11.62 -2.40 13.82
N LEU A 7 10.39 -2.87 13.79
CA LEU A 7 9.90 -4.09 14.42
C LEU A 7 10.04 -5.28 13.46
N ASP A 8 10.37 -6.46 14.01
CA ASP A 8 10.40 -7.71 13.25
C ASP A 8 8.98 -8.31 13.17
N VAL A 9 8.14 -7.71 12.33
CA VAL A 9 6.78 -8.20 12.07
C VAL A 9 6.83 -9.24 10.96
N GLN A 10 6.37 -10.46 11.27
CA GLN A 10 6.19 -11.48 10.25
C GLN A 10 5.08 -11.06 9.29
N TYR A 11 5.43 -10.94 8.00
CA TYR A 11 4.48 -10.57 6.97
C TYR A 11 3.47 -11.69 6.71
N HIS A 12 2.20 -11.32 6.51
CA HIS A 12 1.15 -12.21 6.02
C HIS A 12 0.30 -11.50 4.95
N GLN A 13 0.04 -12.20 3.85
CA GLN A 13 -0.81 -11.73 2.75
C GLN A 13 -2.29 -11.87 3.15
N GLN A 14 -3.19 -11.02 2.63
CA GLN A 14 -4.63 -11.22 2.81
C GLN A 14 -5.17 -12.39 1.97
N ASP A 15 -6.08 -13.18 2.53
CA ASP A 15 -6.61 -14.38 1.88
C ASP A 15 -7.63 -14.07 0.77
N THR A 16 -8.36 -12.96 0.90
CA THR A 16 -9.33 -12.46 -0.08
C THR A 16 -9.25 -10.94 -0.22
N ASP A 17 -9.93 -10.39 -1.23
CA ASP A 17 -9.89 -8.96 -1.61
C ASP A 17 -10.55 -7.99 -0.61
N TYR A 18 -11.04 -8.49 0.53
CA TYR A 18 -11.66 -7.71 1.61
C TYR A 18 -11.12 -8.04 3.01
N TYR A 19 -9.98 -8.73 3.09
CA TYR A 19 -9.38 -9.21 4.35
C TYR A 19 -8.17 -8.40 4.82
N CYS A 20 -7.96 -7.18 4.31
CA CYS A 20 -6.82 -6.37 4.73
C CYS A 20 -6.75 -6.17 6.27
N GLY A 21 -7.90 -5.97 6.93
CA GLY A 21 -7.99 -5.80 8.37
C GLY A 21 -7.67 -7.06 9.14
N ALA A 22 -8.19 -8.21 8.70
CA ALA A 22 -7.90 -9.52 9.29
C ALA A 22 -6.42 -9.91 9.11
N ALA A 23 -5.83 -9.63 7.95
CA ALA A 23 -4.39 -9.84 7.72
C ALA A 23 -3.53 -8.93 8.60
N CYS A 24 -3.94 -7.66 8.79
CA CYS A 24 -3.28 -6.76 9.72
C CYS A 24 -3.36 -7.28 11.16
N ALA A 25 -4.54 -7.71 11.62
CA ALA A 25 -4.72 -8.30 12.93
C ALA A 25 -3.84 -9.54 13.12
N GLN A 26 -3.80 -10.44 12.13
CA GLN A 26 -2.95 -11.64 12.14
C GLN A 26 -1.46 -11.28 12.33
N MET A 27 -0.95 -10.30 11.57
CA MET A 27 0.45 -9.86 11.67
C MET A 27 0.79 -9.27 13.04
N VAL A 28 -0.07 -8.38 13.57
CA VAL A 28 0.14 -7.74 14.88
C VAL A 28 0.04 -8.75 16.02
N LEU A 29 -0.98 -9.61 16.01
CA LEU A 29 -1.19 -10.65 17.03
C LEU A 29 -0.05 -11.67 17.04
N ALA A 30 0.45 -12.06 15.86
CA ALA A 30 1.61 -12.94 15.76
C ALA A 30 2.87 -12.28 16.35
N GLN A 31 3.09 -10.99 16.10
CA GLN A 31 4.21 -10.23 16.65
C GLN A 31 4.22 -10.24 18.19
N ILE A 32 3.05 -10.05 18.82
CA ILE A 32 2.92 -9.99 20.28
C ILE A 32 2.75 -11.36 20.95
N GLY A 33 2.87 -12.45 20.20
CA GLY A 33 2.93 -13.81 20.77
C GLY A 33 1.62 -14.58 20.83
N ALA A 34 0.53 -14.10 20.20
CA ALA A 34 -0.70 -14.89 20.06
C ALA A 34 -0.55 -16.06 19.07
N GLY A 35 0.54 -16.07 18.30
CA GLY A 35 0.79 -17.03 17.23
C GLY A 35 0.03 -16.71 15.94
N LEU A 36 0.04 -17.65 15.00
CA LEU A 36 -0.63 -17.47 13.71
C LEU A 36 -2.12 -17.84 13.82
N LEU A 37 -2.99 -16.84 13.77
CA LEU A 37 -4.44 -17.00 13.83
C LEU A 37 -5.06 -16.95 12.43
N ASP A 38 -6.17 -17.67 12.23
CA ASP A 38 -6.87 -17.74 10.94
C ASP A 38 -7.59 -16.44 10.56
N GLN A 39 -7.46 -15.99 9.31
CA GLN A 39 -8.06 -14.72 8.86
C GLN A 39 -9.58 -14.78 8.75
N ASP A 40 -10.19 -15.93 8.44
CA ASP A 40 -11.66 -16.06 8.44
C ASP A 40 -12.22 -15.81 9.85
N SER A 41 -11.57 -16.39 10.87
CA SER A 41 -11.94 -16.17 12.29
C SER A 41 -11.75 -14.72 12.72
N LEU A 42 -10.63 -14.09 12.35
CA LEU A 42 -10.36 -12.69 12.68
C LEU A 42 -11.34 -11.74 11.99
N TYR A 43 -11.66 -12.01 10.72
CA TYR A 43 -12.66 -11.24 9.98
C TYR A 43 -14.06 -11.39 10.60
N ALA A 44 -14.48 -12.61 10.92
CA ALA A 44 -15.81 -12.85 11.51
C ALA A 44 -15.95 -12.15 12.87
N ASP A 45 -14.92 -12.22 13.71
CA ASP A 45 -14.89 -11.54 15.00
C ASP A 45 -14.97 -10.02 14.81
N ASN A 46 -14.15 -9.45 13.94
CA ASN A 46 -14.17 -8.02 13.62
C ASN A 46 -15.54 -7.56 13.13
N HIS A 47 -16.08 -8.27 12.15
CA HIS A 47 -17.32 -7.91 11.49
C HIS A 47 -18.52 -7.98 12.45
N SER A 48 -18.54 -8.96 13.36
CA SER A 48 -19.58 -9.09 14.39
C SER A 48 -19.51 -8.02 15.50
N HIS A 49 -18.37 -7.33 15.63
CA HIS A 49 -18.16 -6.27 16.63
C HIS A 49 -17.98 -4.87 16.01
N SER A 50 -18.26 -4.74 14.71
CA SER A 50 -18.33 -3.46 13.99
C SER A 50 -19.70 -2.80 14.26
N ILE A 51 -19.84 -2.11 15.38
CA ILE A 51 -21.12 -1.61 15.90
C ILE A 51 -21.35 -0.11 15.68
N ALA A 52 -20.29 0.66 15.45
CA ALA A 52 -20.39 2.12 15.27
C ALA A 52 -21.04 2.51 13.93
N GLU A 53 -20.82 1.72 12.87
CA GLU A 53 -21.44 1.91 11.55
C GLU A 53 -21.43 0.62 10.73
N GLY A 54 -22.56 0.28 10.10
CA GLY A 54 -22.65 -0.87 9.18
C GLY A 54 -22.02 -0.63 7.80
N GLY A 55 -21.86 -1.70 7.02
CA GLY A 55 -21.37 -1.62 5.63
C GLY A 55 -19.84 -1.63 5.49
N TRP A 56 -19.12 -1.87 6.58
CA TRP A 56 -17.68 -2.07 6.59
C TRP A 56 -17.33 -3.55 6.46
N TYR A 57 -16.29 -3.85 5.70
CA TYR A 57 -15.69 -5.19 5.72
C TYR A 57 -14.88 -5.38 7.02
N THR A 58 -14.02 -4.42 7.33
CA THR A 58 -13.33 -4.31 8.63
C THR A 58 -13.49 -2.88 9.15
N ALA A 59 -14.30 -2.68 10.19
CA ALA A 59 -14.46 -1.36 10.81
C ALA A 59 -13.36 -1.10 11.87
N PRO A 60 -13.03 0.18 12.16
CA PRO A 60 -12.06 0.53 13.19
C PRO A 60 -12.37 -0.05 14.59
N ASP A 61 -13.63 0.04 15.05
CA ASP A 61 -14.06 -0.46 16.35
C ASP A 61 -14.04 -2.00 16.42
N GLY A 62 -14.49 -2.67 15.35
CA GLY A 62 -14.35 -4.11 15.21
C GLY A 62 -12.89 -4.57 15.23
N LEU A 63 -11.96 -3.80 14.63
CA LEU A 63 -10.54 -4.14 14.60
C LEU A 63 -9.90 -3.98 15.97
N THR A 64 -10.23 -2.90 16.66
CA THR A 64 -9.85 -2.69 18.06
C THR A 64 -10.37 -3.81 18.95
N TRP A 65 -11.62 -4.23 18.77
CA TRP A 65 -12.17 -5.37 19.51
C TRP A 65 -11.35 -6.63 19.28
N THR A 66 -11.18 -7.04 18.03
CA THR A 66 -10.48 -8.28 17.68
C THR A 66 -9.04 -8.30 18.17
N LEU A 67 -8.32 -7.19 18.06
CA LEU A 67 -6.95 -7.11 18.58
C LEU A 67 -6.90 -7.30 20.10
N ASN A 68 -7.85 -6.73 20.84
CA ASN A 68 -7.91 -6.86 22.30
C ASN A 68 -8.43 -8.23 22.76
N ASP A 69 -9.43 -8.81 22.10
CA ASP A 69 -9.98 -10.13 22.42
C ASP A 69 -8.95 -11.24 22.23
N ARG A 70 -8.10 -11.10 21.20
CA ARG A 70 -7.07 -12.08 20.84
C ARG A 70 -5.69 -11.75 21.41
N ASP A 71 -5.57 -10.68 22.18
CA ASP A 71 -4.33 -10.32 22.87
C ASP A 71 -3.96 -11.39 23.91
N PRO A 72 -2.70 -11.82 24.02
CA PRO A 72 -2.26 -12.79 25.03
C PRO A 72 -2.19 -12.21 26.47
N GLY A 73 -2.66 -10.97 26.69
CA GLY A 73 -2.75 -10.29 27.98
C GLY A 73 -1.63 -9.28 28.24
N THR A 74 -0.97 -8.80 27.20
CA THR A 74 0.23 -7.96 27.26
C THR A 74 0.04 -6.56 26.71
N HIS A 75 -0.93 -6.33 25.83
CA HIS A 75 -1.20 -5.02 25.26
C HIS A 75 -2.68 -4.64 25.38
N TYR A 76 -2.96 -3.39 25.03
CA TYR A 76 -4.31 -2.87 24.93
C TYR A 76 -4.35 -1.87 23.78
N PHE A 77 -5.28 -2.08 22.86
CA PHE A 77 -5.42 -1.33 21.62
C PHE A 77 -6.62 -0.40 21.68
N VAL A 78 -6.48 0.77 21.05
CA VAL A 78 -7.53 1.79 20.95
C VAL A 78 -7.55 2.31 19.51
N ASP A 79 -8.75 2.48 18.94
CA ASP A 79 -8.91 3.23 17.70
C ASP A 79 -8.83 4.73 17.97
N PHE A 80 -7.88 5.39 17.33
CA PHE A 80 -7.81 6.85 17.33
C PHE A 80 -8.35 7.37 16.02
N ALA A 81 -9.42 8.17 16.09
CA ALA A 81 -10.01 8.88 14.97
C ALA A 81 -9.73 10.39 15.09
N LEU A 82 -8.56 10.81 14.62
CA LEU A 82 -8.04 12.17 14.84
C LEU A 82 -8.37 13.10 13.67
N THR A 83 -8.43 14.41 13.93
CA THR A 83 -8.75 15.43 12.91
C THR A 83 -7.54 15.86 12.07
N SER A 84 -6.36 15.32 12.36
CA SER A 84 -5.11 15.69 11.71
C SER A 84 -4.30 14.46 11.37
N GLU A 85 -3.87 14.38 10.11
CA GLU A 85 -2.91 13.38 9.64
C GLU A 85 -1.64 13.37 10.50
N ASP A 86 -1.09 14.55 10.83
CA ASP A 86 0.16 14.63 11.58
C ASP A 86 0.02 14.05 12.99
N LEU A 87 -1.16 14.20 13.61
CA LEU A 87 -1.43 13.67 14.94
C LEU A 87 -1.50 12.14 14.92
N ILE A 88 -2.21 11.55 13.94
CA ILE A 88 -2.28 10.09 13.86
C ILE A 88 -0.91 9.52 13.50
N SER A 89 -0.16 10.16 12.61
CA SER A 89 1.18 9.70 12.20
C SER A 89 2.18 9.70 13.35
N ARG A 90 2.09 10.66 14.26
CA ARG A 90 2.91 10.69 15.49
C ARG A 90 2.48 9.63 16.49
N LYS A 91 1.18 9.37 16.59
CA LYS A 91 0.65 8.28 17.40
C LYS A 91 1.23 6.93 16.93
N LEU A 92 1.23 6.69 15.61
CA LEU A 92 1.86 5.49 15.02
C LEU A 92 3.35 5.36 15.37
N CYS A 93 4.11 6.47 15.31
CA CYS A 93 5.52 6.48 15.70
C CYS A 93 5.70 6.16 17.20
N TRP A 94 4.86 6.73 18.07
CA TRP A 94 4.92 6.50 19.51
C TRP A 94 4.58 5.06 19.89
N THR A 95 3.56 4.47 19.25
CA THR A 95 3.21 3.05 19.46
C THR A 95 4.41 2.15 19.20
N ILE A 96 5.13 2.38 18.10
CA ILE A 96 6.34 1.63 17.76
C ILE A 96 7.46 1.87 18.78
N GLU A 97 7.71 3.14 19.14
CA GLU A 97 8.83 3.50 20.00
C GLU A 97 8.66 3.02 21.45
N HIS A 98 7.46 3.18 22.02
CA HIS A 98 7.23 2.96 23.44
C HIS A 98 6.71 1.56 23.75
N TYR A 99 5.79 1.05 22.93
CA TYR A 99 5.09 -0.20 23.18
C TYR A 99 5.69 -1.39 22.43
N ASP A 100 6.68 -1.14 21.55
CA ASP A 100 7.36 -2.17 20.75
C ASP A 100 6.35 -3.05 19.96
N VAL A 101 5.23 -2.46 19.54
CA VAL A 101 4.13 -3.12 18.83
C VAL A 101 3.79 -2.37 17.57
N ALA A 102 3.45 -3.08 16.49
CA ALA A 102 3.11 -2.47 15.22
C ALA A 102 1.66 -1.98 15.24
N PRO A 103 1.40 -0.67 15.04
CA PRO A 103 0.03 -0.17 14.87
C PRO A 103 -0.52 -0.46 13.47
N VAL A 104 -1.84 -0.41 13.35
CA VAL A 104 -2.57 -0.59 12.08
C VAL A 104 -3.17 0.75 11.64
N ALA A 105 -3.05 1.09 10.37
CA ALA A 105 -3.52 2.36 9.82
C ALA A 105 -4.55 2.16 8.70
N LEU A 106 -5.63 2.95 8.73
CA LEU A 106 -6.62 3.00 7.66
C LEU A 106 -6.20 4.04 6.63
N VAL A 107 -6.01 3.61 5.39
CA VAL A 107 -5.49 4.45 4.29
C VAL A 107 -6.47 4.51 3.11
N PHE A 108 -6.15 5.36 2.14
CA PHE A 108 -6.87 5.50 0.88
C PHE A 108 -8.36 5.82 1.03
N GLY A 109 -8.70 6.84 1.81
CA GLY A 109 -10.09 7.31 1.83
C GLY A 109 -11.05 6.41 2.62
N SER A 110 -10.55 5.48 3.45
CA SER A 110 -11.21 4.33 4.10
C SER A 110 -11.12 3.00 3.37
N ALA A 111 -10.42 2.92 2.24
CA ALA A 111 -10.41 1.70 1.46
C ALA A 111 -9.58 0.57 2.08
N HIS A 112 -8.46 0.81 2.76
CA HIS A 112 -7.52 -0.30 3.04
C HIS A 112 -6.81 -0.19 4.39
N TRP A 113 -6.56 -1.34 5.03
CA TRP A 113 -5.77 -1.46 6.25
C TRP A 113 -4.35 -1.94 5.97
N ILE A 114 -3.36 -1.32 6.61
CA ILE A 114 -1.94 -1.69 6.52
C ILE A 114 -1.28 -1.69 7.89
N VAL A 115 -0.22 -2.48 8.06
CA VAL A 115 0.57 -2.51 9.31
C VAL A 115 1.79 -1.61 9.17
N ILE A 116 2.00 -0.73 10.15
CA ILE A 116 3.17 0.14 10.24
C ILE A 116 4.15 -0.50 11.19
N ARG A 117 5.28 -1.00 10.67
CA ARG A 117 6.27 -1.74 11.46
C ARG A 117 7.53 -0.94 11.75
N GLY A 118 7.63 0.28 11.24
CA GLY A 118 8.80 1.11 11.49
C GLY A 118 8.62 2.54 11.02
N TYR A 119 9.47 3.42 11.53
CA TYR A 119 9.47 4.83 11.17
C TYR A 119 10.90 5.36 11.07
N GLU A 120 11.09 6.37 10.22
CA GLU A 120 12.28 7.21 10.21
C GLU A 120 11.90 8.62 10.65
N ALA A 121 12.67 9.22 11.57
CA ALA A 121 12.41 10.55 12.10
C ALA A 121 13.70 11.34 12.35
N SER A 122 13.58 12.65 12.58
CA SER A 122 14.74 13.48 12.95
C SER A 122 15.28 13.20 14.35
N ALA A 123 14.43 12.68 15.24
CA ALA A 123 14.73 12.21 16.59
C ALA A 123 13.64 11.20 17.00
N ALA A 124 13.92 10.31 17.95
CA ALA A 124 12.92 9.39 18.49
C ALA A 124 11.94 10.18 19.37
N PRO A 125 10.62 9.87 19.34
CA PRO A 125 9.66 10.51 20.22
C PRO A 125 10.00 10.17 21.67
N THR A 126 9.99 11.16 22.56
CA THR A 126 10.28 10.93 23.99
C THR A 126 9.04 10.74 24.86
N SER A 127 7.86 11.03 24.33
CA SER A 127 6.55 10.83 24.97
C SER A 127 5.44 10.83 23.92
N SER A 128 4.24 10.38 24.29
CA SER A 128 3.07 10.48 23.41
C SER A 128 2.73 11.91 23.00
N ALA A 129 3.15 12.90 23.81
CA ALA A 129 2.93 14.33 23.57
C ALA A 129 4.06 15.01 22.76
N ASP A 130 5.11 14.27 22.37
CA ASP A 130 6.28 14.85 21.72
C ASP A 130 5.99 15.28 20.27
N ASN A 131 6.08 16.60 20.07
CA ASN A 131 5.89 17.26 18.78
C ASN A 131 7.19 17.89 18.23
N SER A 132 8.33 17.64 18.89
CA SER A 132 9.62 18.29 18.59
C SER A 132 10.38 17.64 17.43
N TYR A 133 9.96 16.46 16.96
CA TYR A 133 10.59 15.78 15.83
C TYR A 133 9.77 15.91 14.54
N SER A 134 10.44 15.69 13.41
CA SER A 134 9.83 15.55 12.09
C SER A 134 9.87 14.10 11.63
N ILE A 135 8.75 13.62 11.11
CA ILE A 135 8.64 12.30 10.47
C ILE A 135 9.24 12.38 9.07
N ILE A 136 10.01 11.37 8.68
CA ILE A 136 10.72 11.27 7.41
C ILE A 136 10.08 10.21 6.51
N ALA A 137 9.75 9.05 7.07
CA ALA A 137 9.18 7.93 6.33
C ALA A 137 8.57 6.87 7.26
N PHE A 138 7.81 5.94 6.67
CA PHE A 138 7.28 4.74 7.31
C PHE A 138 7.74 3.47 6.59
N ASP A 139 7.91 2.40 7.36
CA ASP A 139 8.05 1.03 6.88
C ASP A 139 6.75 0.28 7.09
N VAL A 140 6.24 -0.32 6.01
CA VAL A 140 4.88 -0.87 5.95
C VAL A 140 4.92 -2.31 5.49
N ASN A 141 4.05 -3.12 6.10
CA ASN A 141 3.55 -4.36 5.52
C ASN A 141 2.19 -4.08 4.89
N ASN A 142 2.10 -4.21 3.57
CA ASN A 142 0.86 -4.03 2.84
C ASN A 142 0.33 -5.43 2.44
N PRO A 143 -0.82 -5.87 2.99
CA PRO A 143 -1.32 -7.22 2.76
C PRO A 143 -1.82 -7.46 1.32
N TRP A 144 -1.94 -6.41 0.50
CA TRP A 144 -2.36 -6.47 -0.91
C TRP A 144 -1.23 -6.92 -1.86
N PRO A 145 -1.51 -7.68 -2.94
CA PRO A 145 -2.81 -8.23 -3.37
C PRO A 145 -3.32 -9.40 -2.53
N PRO A 146 -4.57 -9.85 -2.72
CA PRO A 146 -5.05 -11.11 -2.15
C PRO A 146 -4.34 -12.31 -2.74
N THR A 147 -4.33 -13.42 -1.99
CA THR A 147 -3.78 -14.71 -2.43
C THR A 147 -4.40 -15.14 -3.77
N PRO A 148 -3.60 -15.46 -4.81
CA PRO A 148 -4.14 -15.89 -6.09
C PRO A 148 -4.93 -17.21 -6.00
N ALA A 149 -6.13 -17.28 -6.56
CA ALA A 149 -6.84 -18.56 -6.75
C ALA A 149 -6.25 -19.34 -7.95
N PRO A 150 -6.14 -20.69 -7.92
CA PRO A 150 -6.44 -21.63 -6.84
C PRO A 150 -5.17 -22.02 -6.06
N ALA A 151 -4.59 -21.10 -5.28
CA ALA A 151 -3.59 -21.49 -4.29
C ALA A 151 -4.25 -22.35 -3.20
N PRO A 152 -3.53 -23.33 -2.59
CA PRO A 152 -4.09 -24.17 -1.55
C PRO A 152 -4.69 -23.34 -0.42
N PRO A 153 -5.78 -23.84 0.17
CA PRO A 153 -6.80 -23.02 0.80
C PRO A 153 -6.31 -22.39 2.11
N PRO A 154 -6.83 -21.20 2.46
CA PRO A 154 -6.95 -20.78 3.85
C PRO A 154 -7.54 -21.91 4.72
N PRO A 155 -7.17 -22.03 6.01
CA PRO A 155 -6.23 -21.18 6.75
C PRO A 155 -4.77 -21.50 6.41
N HIS A 156 -3.95 -20.46 6.22
CA HIS A 156 -2.50 -20.62 6.25
C HIS A 156 -2.05 -21.13 7.64
N LYS A 157 -1.28 -22.23 7.67
CA LYS A 157 -0.80 -22.84 8.92
C LYS A 157 0.62 -22.36 9.24
N ALA A 158 0.99 -22.44 10.52
CA ALA A 158 2.36 -22.19 10.95
C ALA A 158 3.32 -23.12 10.19
N GLY A 159 4.21 -22.53 9.38
CA GLY A 159 5.13 -23.26 8.50
C GLY A 159 4.81 -23.16 7.00
N ASP A 160 3.65 -22.60 6.63
CA ASP A 160 3.39 -22.26 5.23
C ASP A 160 4.30 -21.10 4.81
N ALA A 161 4.93 -21.22 3.63
CA ALA A 161 5.74 -20.15 3.03
C ALA A 161 4.90 -18.92 2.58
N CYS A 162 3.62 -18.87 2.97
CA CYS A 162 2.77 -17.70 2.82
C CYS A 162 3.23 -16.64 3.82
N GLY A 163 3.59 -15.46 3.33
CA GLY A 163 4.23 -14.43 4.16
C GLY A 163 5.67 -14.09 3.80
N SER A 164 6.27 -14.72 2.77
CA SER A 164 7.58 -14.30 2.28
C SER A 164 7.53 -13.06 1.36
N GLY A 165 6.35 -12.56 0.99
CA GLY A 165 6.14 -11.49 0.00
C GLY A 165 6.30 -11.94 -1.46
N GLY A 166 6.08 -11.02 -2.42
CA GLY A 166 6.40 -11.22 -3.85
C GLY A 166 5.21 -11.14 -4.78
N ASP A 167 4.89 -12.24 -5.49
CA ASP A 167 3.58 -12.37 -6.16
C ASP A 167 2.43 -12.54 -5.13
N ARG A 168 2.80 -12.56 -3.85
CA ARG A 168 2.01 -12.83 -2.67
C ARG A 168 2.02 -11.64 -1.70
N GLY A 169 1.75 -10.44 -2.20
CA GLY A 169 1.70 -9.24 -1.37
C GLY A 169 3.05 -8.51 -1.18
N VAL A 170 3.01 -7.35 -0.50
CA VAL A 170 4.15 -6.44 -0.34
C VAL A 170 4.66 -6.45 1.11
N ALA A 171 5.64 -7.32 1.37
CA ALA A 171 6.24 -7.49 2.70
C ALA A 171 7.12 -6.30 3.12
N ASP A 172 7.86 -5.69 2.20
CA ASP A 172 8.80 -4.63 2.55
C ASP A 172 8.51 -3.37 1.72
N GLU A 173 7.61 -2.53 2.21
CA GLU A 173 7.32 -1.22 1.62
C GLU A 173 7.94 -0.10 2.46
N HIS A 174 8.54 0.88 1.78
CA HIS A 174 9.07 2.10 2.38
C HIS A 174 8.42 3.32 1.73
N ILE A 175 7.73 4.13 2.55
CA ILE A 175 6.92 5.25 2.09
C ILE A 175 7.48 6.54 2.67
N SER A 176 7.86 7.50 1.81
CA SER A 176 8.26 8.84 2.30
C SER A 176 7.08 9.51 2.99
N TYR A 177 7.34 10.30 4.03
CA TYR A 177 6.27 10.98 4.77
C TYR A 177 5.43 11.91 3.88
N SER A 178 6.03 12.55 2.88
CA SER A 178 5.27 13.33 1.90
C SER A 178 4.28 12.49 1.08
N THR A 179 4.63 11.26 0.73
CA THR A 179 3.76 10.32 -0.02
C THR A 179 2.70 9.73 0.91
N TRP A 180 3.09 9.42 2.14
CA TRP A 180 2.15 9.04 3.21
C TRP A 180 1.02 10.05 3.35
N GLN A 181 1.38 11.33 3.49
CA GLN A 181 0.43 12.45 3.64
C GLN A 181 -0.48 12.65 2.43
N SER A 182 0.07 12.55 1.22
CA SER A 182 -0.67 12.91 0.01
C SER A 182 -1.51 11.79 -0.55
N ASP A 183 -1.14 10.54 -0.27
CA ASP A 183 -1.67 9.38 -0.99
C ASP A 183 -2.24 8.31 -0.07
N TYR A 184 -1.61 8.02 1.07
CA TYR A 184 -2.01 6.94 1.96
C TYR A 184 -2.97 7.45 3.03
N MET A 185 -2.49 8.29 3.94
CA MET A 185 -3.25 8.79 5.07
C MET A 185 -4.10 9.99 4.66
N THR A 186 -5.10 9.75 3.81
CA THR A 186 -5.98 10.77 3.22
C THR A 186 -7.28 10.99 3.99
N GLY A 187 -7.46 10.27 5.09
CA GLY A 187 -8.64 10.36 5.97
C GLY A 187 -9.85 9.62 5.41
N VAL A 188 -10.80 9.28 6.28
CA VAL A 188 -12.05 8.59 5.92
C VAL A 188 -12.97 9.57 5.19
N SER A 189 -13.49 9.17 4.03
CA SER A 189 -14.27 10.05 3.15
C SER A 189 -15.68 10.40 3.66
N GLY A 190 -16.28 9.58 4.53
CA GLY A 190 -17.62 9.79 5.08
C GLY A 190 -18.00 8.82 6.20
N GLY A 191 -19.25 8.87 6.66
CA GLY A 191 -19.74 7.99 7.72
C GLY A 191 -19.35 8.43 9.13
N TYR A 192 -19.38 7.50 10.09
CA TYR A 192 -19.10 7.79 11.50
C TYR A 192 -17.70 8.38 11.72
N TRP A 193 -16.70 7.87 10.98
CA TRP A 193 -15.32 8.37 11.01
C TRP A 193 -15.03 9.45 9.95
N GLY A 194 -16.04 9.96 9.25
CA GLY A 194 -15.87 10.93 8.16
C GLY A 194 -15.02 12.14 8.53
N GLY A 195 -14.01 12.43 7.72
CA GLY A 195 -13.05 13.52 7.93
C GLY A 195 -12.00 13.24 9.01
N LYS A 196 -11.92 12.01 9.54
CA LYS A 196 -10.91 11.59 10.52
C LYS A 196 -9.81 10.78 9.85
N PHE A 197 -8.64 10.80 10.47
CA PHE A 197 -7.52 9.93 10.18
C PHE A 197 -7.46 8.86 11.26
N VAL A 198 -7.47 7.59 10.85
CA VAL A 198 -7.74 6.47 11.74
C VAL A 198 -6.55 5.53 11.81
N GLY A 199 -6.21 5.14 13.04
CA GLY A 199 -5.28 4.05 13.32
C GLY A 199 -5.64 3.36 14.62
N VAL A 200 -5.35 2.06 14.70
CA VAL A 200 -5.50 1.24 15.91
C VAL A 200 -4.12 1.12 16.54
N CYS A 201 -3.98 1.71 17.73
CA CYS A 201 -2.69 2.03 18.36
C CYS A 201 -2.72 1.70 19.85
N ASP A 202 -1.61 1.93 20.54
CA ASP A 202 -1.50 1.89 22.00
C ASP A 202 -2.45 2.90 22.71
N PRO A 203 -2.73 2.80 24.01
CA PRO A 203 -3.83 3.55 24.63
C PRO A 203 -3.47 4.97 25.10
N GLU A 204 -2.21 5.40 25.05
CA GLU A 204 -1.86 6.74 25.52
C GLU A 204 -2.50 7.84 24.66
N PRO A 205 -2.85 9.00 25.23
CA PRO A 205 -3.43 10.08 24.44
C PRO A 205 -2.45 10.57 23.36
N PRO A 206 -2.95 10.98 22.18
CA PRO A 206 -2.12 11.53 21.11
C PRO A 206 -1.54 12.89 21.50
N PRO A 207 -0.54 13.40 20.74
CA PRO A 207 0.02 14.70 21.03
C PRO A 207 -0.98 15.84 20.80
N ILE A 208 -0.75 16.97 21.48
CA ILE A 208 -1.56 18.17 21.33
C ILE A 208 -0.87 19.12 20.35
N GLY A 209 -1.54 19.41 19.24
CA GLY A 209 -1.07 20.35 18.22
C GLY A 209 -0.16 19.73 17.16
N ALA A 210 0.10 20.50 16.10
CA ALA A 210 0.96 20.05 15.01
C ALA A 210 2.43 20.06 15.44
N GLY A 211 3.18 19.02 15.08
CA GLY A 211 4.60 19.01 15.35
C GLY A 211 5.45 19.55 14.21
N ILE A 212 6.77 19.47 14.38
CA ILE A 212 7.72 20.00 13.41
C ILE A 212 7.60 19.26 12.07
N ARG A 213 7.37 20.02 11.00
CA ARG A 213 7.29 19.48 9.64
C ARG A 213 8.60 19.67 8.90
N ARG A 214 9.06 18.62 8.23
CA ARG A 214 10.16 18.73 7.27
C ARG A 214 9.63 19.38 5.99
N ARG A 215 10.27 20.45 5.54
CA ARG A 215 9.93 21.07 4.25
C ARG A 215 10.27 20.11 3.11
N VAL A 216 9.26 19.71 2.33
CA VAL A 216 9.45 18.98 1.08
C VAL A 216 10.13 19.91 0.09
N ARG A 217 11.36 19.58 -0.30
CA ARG A 217 12.09 20.31 -1.34
C ARG A 217 11.80 19.65 -2.68
N ARG A 218 10.96 20.31 -3.50
CA ARG A 218 10.77 19.91 -4.90
C ARG A 218 12.07 20.12 -5.67
N ARG A 219 12.54 19.10 -6.38
CA ARG A 219 13.78 19.18 -7.16
C ARG A 219 13.64 20.00 -8.44
N LEU A 220 12.43 20.04 -9.00
CA LEU A 220 12.12 20.66 -10.29
C LEU A 220 10.85 21.52 -10.20
N SER A 221 10.56 22.32 -11.23
CA SER A 221 9.39 23.21 -11.27
C SER A 221 8.05 22.47 -11.42
N GLY A 222 8.06 21.29 -12.06
CA GLY A 222 6.86 20.51 -12.36
C GLY A 222 6.06 20.99 -13.58
N GLU A 223 6.61 21.90 -14.38
CA GLU A 223 5.98 22.38 -15.63
C GLU A 223 5.96 21.32 -16.74
N LYS A 224 6.92 20.39 -16.71
CA LYS A 224 7.04 19.29 -17.67
C LYS A 224 7.29 17.98 -16.93
N LEU A 225 6.87 16.88 -17.53
CA LEU A 225 7.26 15.56 -17.05
C LEU A 225 8.77 15.36 -17.23
N ILE A 226 9.42 14.76 -16.24
CA ILE A 226 10.80 14.34 -16.32
C ILE A 226 10.97 13.21 -17.33
N THR A 227 12.18 13.08 -17.87
CA THR A 227 12.53 11.95 -18.73
C THR A 227 12.63 10.65 -17.92
N PRO A 228 12.44 9.47 -18.55
CA PRO A 228 12.69 8.19 -17.91
C PRO A 228 14.13 8.09 -17.33
N GLN A 229 15.14 8.63 -18.02
CA GLN A 229 16.53 8.61 -17.53
C GLN A 229 16.70 9.43 -16.24
N THR A 230 16.00 10.57 -16.13
CA THR A 230 15.96 11.37 -14.91
C THR A 230 15.25 10.61 -13.78
N ALA A 231 14.13 9.94 -14.06
CA ALA A 231 13.42 9.13 -13.08
C ALA A 231 14.31 7.99 -12.52
N ALA A 232 15.01 7.26 -13.40
CA ALA A 232 15.95 6.22 -13.00
C ALA A 232 17.06 6.73 -12.07
N ARG A 233 17.64 7.90 -12.37
CA ARG A 233 18.65 8.55 -11.52
C ARG A 233 18.07 8.97 -10.17
N ASN A 234 16.87 9.54 -10.18
CA ASN A 234 16.20 10.00 -8.96
C ASN A 234 15.79 8.84 -8.06
N ALA A 235 15.39 7.69 -8.62
CA ALA A 235 15.12 6.47 -7.87
C ALA A 235 16.36 6.02 -7.07
N VAL A 236 17.52 5.89 -7.73
CA VAL A 236 18.79 5.53 -7.07
C VAL A 236 19.18 6.56 -6.00
N THR A 237 19.00 7.85 -6.31
CA THR A 237 19.29 8.93 -5.35
C THR A 237 18.38 8.87 -4.14
N GLY A 238 17.09 8.58 -4.33
CA GLY A 238 16.10 8.45 -3.27
C GLY A 238 16.42 7.30 -2.33
N LEU A 239 16.67 6.10 -2.87
CA LEU A 239 17.06 4.93 -2.08
C LEU A 239 18.28 5.19 -1.19
N LYS A 240 19.25 5.97 -1.68
CA LYS A 240 20.42 6.40 -0.90
C LYS A 240 20.06 7.44 0.15
N ALA A 241 19.27 8.45 -0.21
CA ALA A 241 18.92 9.57 0.67
C ALA A 241 18.09 9.14 1.90
N TYR A 242 17.26 8.11 1.73
CA TYR A 242 16.45 7.52 2.81
C TYR A 242 17.14 6.33 3.50
N ASN A 243 18.43 6.09 3.22
CA ASN A 243 19.19 4.96 3.75
C ASN A 243 18.53 3.58 3.56
N VAL A 244 17.56 3.45 2.64
CA VAL A 244 16.84 2.19 2.37
C VAL A 244 17.83 1.09 2.03
N ALA A 245 18.88 1.45 1.26
CA ALA A 245 19.95 0.52 0.89
C ALA A 245 20.78 -0.03 2.06
N LYS A 246 20.70 0.58 3.24
CA LYS A 246 21.40 0.10 4.44
C LYS A 246 20.56 -0.86 5.27
N ARG A 247 19.29 -1.06 4.96
CA ARG A 247 18.40 -1.96 5.72
C ARG A 247 18.64 -3.42 5.37
N LYS A 248 18.60 -4.31 6.36
CA LYS A 248 18.98 -5.73 6.24
C LYS A 248 18.27 -6.46 5.09
N ASN A 249 16.95 -6.30 4.95
CA ASN A 249 16.15 -6.95 3.89
C ASN A 249 16.46 -6.38 2.50
N TRP A 250 16.76 -5.08 2.43
CA TRP A 250 17.00 -4.34 1.20
C TRP A 250 18.41 -4.53 0.65
N GLN A 251 19.41 -4.66 1.53
CA GLN A 251 20.81 -4.83 1.14
C GLN A 251 20.97 -6.01 0.16
N LYS A 252 20.40 -7.17 0.52
CA LYS A 252 20.45 -8.38 -0.32
C LYS A 252 19.76 -8.17 -1.67
N ALA A 253 18.61 -7.49 -1.67
CA ALA A 253 17.84 -7.23 -2.87
C ALA A 253 18.50 -6.22 -3.81
N LEU A 254 19.29 -5.28 -3.28
CA LEU A 254 19.96 -4.24 -4.07
C LEU A 254 21.29 -4.65 -4.69
N VAL A 255 21.90 -5.75 -4.23
CA VAL A 255 23.19 -6.22 -4.76
C VAL A 255 23.13 -6.34 -6.28
N ASP A 256 24.05 -5.62 -6.95
CA ASP A 256 24.20 -5.57 -8.40
C ASP A 256 22.90 -5.23 -9.17
N THR A 257 21.99 -4.46 -8.56
CA THR A 257 20.80 -3.99 -9.27
C THR A 257 21.08 -2.72 -10.06
N THR A 258 20.46 -2.62 -11.23
CA THR A 258 20.46 -1.39 -12.04
C THR A 258 19.04 -0.98 -12.39
N PRO A 259 18.75 0.32 -12.53
CA PRO A 259 17.46 0.76 -13.03
C PRO A 259 17.20 0.21 -14.44
N ALA A 260 16.05 -0.45 -14.61
CA ALA A 260 15.49 -0.80 -15.90
C ALA A 260 14.66 0.37 -16.47
N ASN A 261 13.96 0.13 -17.58
CA ASN A 261 13.12 1.13 -18.22
C ASN A 261 11.96 1.56 -17.31
N PRO A 262 11.89 2.84 -16.91
CA PRO A 262 10.78 3.33 -16.11
C PRO A 262 9.44 3.28 -16.84
N LEU A 263 8.38 3.07 -16.08
CA LEU A 263 6.99 3.00 -16.55
C LEU A 263 6.24 4.24 -16.07
N LEU A 264 5.76 5.06 -17.00
CA LEU A 264 4.97 6.24 -16.67
C LEU A 264 3.53 5.81 -16.32
N VAL A 265 3.05 6.30 -15.18
CA VAL A 265 1.71 6.06 -14.65
C VAL A 265 1.02 7.39 -14.41
N GLN A 266 -0.22 7.51 -14.86
CA GLN A 266 -1.10 8.63 -14.53
C GLN A 266 -2.02 8.26 -13.37
N ARG A 267 -2.24 9.21 -12.46
CA ARG A 267 -3.30 9.07 -11.44
C ARG A 267 -4.67 9.42 -12.01
N LEU A 268 -5.66 8.57 -11.78
CA LEU A 268 -7.04 8.80 -12.22
C LEU A 268 -7.86 9.62 -11.22
N ASP A 269 -7.45 9.62 -9.96
CA ASP A 269 -8.11 10.32 -8.84
C ASP A 269 -7.64 11.77 -8.67
N TYR A 270 -6.58 12.18 -9.37
CA TYR A 270 -6.11 13.56 -9.38
C TYR A 270 -5.79 14.04 -10.80
N PRO A 271 -6.22 15.24 -11.18
CA PRO A 271 -5.84 15.82 -12.47
C PRO A 271 -4.32 16.08 -12.49
N ASP A 272 -3.71 15.79 -13.64
CA ASP A 272 -2.30 16.14 -13.93
C ASP A 272 -1.29 15.66 -12.87
N ARG A 273 -1.54 14.48 -12.28
CA ARG A 273 -0.59 13.76 -11.41
C ARG A 273 -0.05 12.52 -12.11
N PHE A 274 1.27 12.44 -12.15
CA PHE A 274 2.01 11.38 -12.82
C PHE A 274 3.17 10.92 -11.96
N TYR A 275 3.51 9.65 -12.08
CA TYR A 275 4.71 9.09 -11.47
C TYR A 275 5.33 8.02 -12.36
N TYR A 276 6.60 7.77 -12.14
CA TYR A 276 7.31 6.65 -12.73
C TYR A 276 7.43 5.52 -11.73
N ILE A 277 7.14 4.30 -12.16
CA ILE A 277 7.65 3.10 -11.52
C ILE A 277 8.99 2.78 -12.17
N VAL A 278 10.05 2.73 -11.39
CA VAL A 278 11.42 2.41 -11.82
C VAL A 278 11.75 1.01 -11.31
N PRO A 279 11.72 -0.01 -12.18
CA PRO A 279 12.15 -1.34 -11.81
C PRO A 279 13.66 -1.37 -11.60
N MET A 280 14.13 -1.99 -10.53
CA MET A 280 15.56 -2.14 -10.18
C MET A 280 15.93 -3.62 -10.21
N GLY A 281 16.82 -4.02 -11.12
CA GLY A 281 17.17 -5.43 -11.28
C GLY A 281 18.37 -5.68 -12.19
N LYS A 282 18.84 -6.95 -12.22
CA LYS A 282 19.88 -7.41 -13.15
C LYS A 282 19.33 -7.62 -14.56
N THR A 283 18.07 -8.03 -14.65
CA THR A 283 17.38 -8.35 -15.90
C THR A 283 15.94 -7.90 -15.79
N ALA A 284 15.26 -7.68 -16.92
CA ALA A 284 13.83 -7.34 -16.92
C ALA A 284 12.93 -8.39 -16.21
N LYS A 285 13.39 -9.64 -16.09
CA LYS A 285 12.66 -10.75 -15.44
C LYS A 285 12.97 -10.90 -13.95
N ARG A 286 13.99 -10.21 -13.43
CA ARG A 286 14.43 -10.29 -12.04
C ARG A 286 14.63 -8.88 -11.50
N THR A 287 13.52 -8.34 -11.02
CA THR A 287 13.43 -6.99 -10.50
C THR A 287 13.04 -7.06 -9.04
N PRO A 288 13.99 -7.26 -8.12
CA PRO A 288 13.69 -7.40 -6.71
C PRO A 288 13.19 -6.09 -6.08
N ILE A 289 13.31 -4.94 -6.74
CA ILE A 289 12.89 -3.65 -6.17
C ILE A 289 12.14 -2.82 -7.19
N LEU A 290 11.06 -2.18 -6.76
CA LEU A 290 10.38 -1.14 -7.54
C LEU A 290 10.45 0.17 -6.77
N VAL A 291 10.70 1.26 -7.48
CA VAL A 291 10.77 2.60 -6.88
C VAL A 291 9.80 3.52 -7.59
N SER A 292 8.97 4.22 -6.83
CA SER A 292 8.06 5.25 -7.34
C SER A 292 8.74 6.63 -7.24
N VAL A 293 8.73 7.37 -8.35
CA VAL A 293 9.28 8.72 -8.45
C VAL A 293 8.23 9.64 -9.04
N ASP A 294 7.98 10.79 -8.40
CA ASP A 294 7.09 11.81 -8.95
C ASP A 294 7.57 12.24 -10.35
N ALA A 295 6.70 12.13 -11.36
CA ALA A 295 7.10 12.37 -12.74
C ALA A 295 7.19 13.86 -13.09
N ARG A 296 6.68 14.77 -12.25
CA ARG A 296 6.74 16.22 -12.47
C ARG A 296 7.93 16.84 -11.75
N TYR A 297 8.09 16.50 -10.47
CA TYR A 297 9.06 17.11 -9.59
C TYR A 297 10.34 16.27 -9.43
N GLY A 298 10.28 14.98 -9.77
CA GLY A 298 11.42 14.07 -9.66
C GLY A 298 11.74 13.62 -8.24
N ASP A 299 10.82 13.83 -7.31
CA ASP A 299 10.98 13.45 -5.92
C ASP A 299 10.76 11.94 -5.74
N TYR A 300 11.58 11.32 -4.89
CA TYR A 300 11.36 9.94 -4.45
C TYR A 300 10.06 9.89 -3.64
N ARG A 301 9.19 8.91 -3.93
CA ARG A 301 7.92 8.74 -3.22
C ARG A 301 7.96 7.56 -2.27
N GLU A 302 8.28 6.39 -2.80
CA GLU A 302 8.15 5.10 -2.10
C GLU A 302 8.93 4.03 -2.87
N ALA A 303 9.17 2.90 -2.23
CA ALA A 303 9.76 1.74 -2.86
C ALA A 303 9.23 0.47 -2.21
N VAL A 304 9.26 -0.62 -2.96
CA VAL A 304 8.96 -1.97 -2.46
C VAL A 304 10.13 -2.90 -2.74
N CYS A 305 10.42 -3.77 -1.77
CA CYS A 305 11.36 -4.87 -1.91
C CYS A 305 10.58 -6.18 -2.06
N LEU A 306 10.81 -6.84 -3.18
CA LEU A 306 10.21 -8.09 -3.61
C LEU A 306 11.22 -9.22 -3.38
N PRO A 307 10.78 -10.45 -3.02
CA PRO A 307 11.70 -11.54 -2.75
C PRO A 307 12.47 -12.01 -3.98
N ALA A 308 13.72 -12.39 -3.76
CA ALA A 308 14.69 -12.73 -4.80
C ALA A 308 14.30 -13.90 -5.71
N GLN A 309 13.36 -14.77 -5.29
CA GLN A 309 12.95 -15.96 -6.04
C GLN A 309 11.83 -15.70 -7.06
N ASN A 310 11.14 -14.55 -6.98
CA ASN A 310 9.94 -14.34 -7.78
C ASN A 310 10.24 -13.71 -9.14
N ARG A 311 9.66 -14.31 -10.18
CA ARG A 311 9.51 -13.67 -11.49
C ARG A 311 8.47 -12.59 -11.33
N SER A 312 8.86 -11.44 -10.80
CA SER A 312 7.93 -10.35 -10.48
C SER A 312 6.97 -10.09 -11.65
N HIS A 313 5.71 -10.53 -11.52
CA HIS A 313 4.65 -10.22 -12.47
C HIS A 313 4.48 -8.69 -12.58
N LEU A 314 4.87 -7.95 -11.54
CA LEU A 314 4.89 -6.49 -11.51
C LEU A 314 5.78 -5.84 -12.59
N VAL A 315 6.67 -6.62 -13.24
CA VAL A 315 7.57 -6.15 -14.31
C VAL A 315 7.46 -7.00 -15.57
N ALA A 316 6.59 -8.03 -15.57
CA ALA A 316 6.29 -8.83 -16.74
C ALA A 316 5.47 -7.99 -17.73
N ARG A 317 6.18 -7.18 -18.52
CA ARG A 317 5.58 -6.30 -19.52
C ARG A 317 4.85 -7.16 -20.55
N MET A 318 3.53 -7.04 -20.57
CA MET A 318 2.79 -7.43 -21.76
C MET A 318 3.07 -6.38 -22.83
N ASP A 319 3.55 -6.82 -23.99
CA ASP A 319 3.65 -5.93 -25.14
C ASP A 319 2.24 -5.57 -25.64
N ARG A 320 2.16 -4.56 -26.53
CA ARG A 320 0.89 -4.11 -27.09
C ARG A 320 0.11 -5.26 -27.76
N LYS A 321 0.80 -6.18 -28.43
CA LYS A 321 0.17 -7.30 -29.14
C LYS A 321 -0.46 -8.28 -28.14
N GLN A 322 0.25 -8.61 -27.06
CA GLN A 322 -0.23 -9.45 -25.97
C GLN A 322 -1.43 -8.81 -25.24
N LEU A 323 -1.36 -7.51 -24.98
CA LEU A 323 -2.45 -6.76 -24.37
C LEU A 323 -3.71 -6.75 -25.24
N VAL A 324 -3.56 -6.45 -26.54
CA VAL A 324 -4.69 -6.45 -27.48
C VAL A 324 -5.27 -7.85 -27.61
N ALA A 325 -4.46 -8.90 -27.71
CA ALA A 325 -4.95 -10.28 -27.77
C ALA A 325 -5.72 -10.70 -26.50
N LYS A 326 -5.45 -10.09 -25.35
CA LYS A 326 -6.20 -10.35 -24.12
C LYS A 326 -7.62 -9.80 -24.15
N VAL A 327 -7.89 -8.74 -24.90
CA VAL A 327 -9.19 -8.06 -24.92
C VAL A 327 -9.96 -8.24 -26.23
N SER A 328 -9.27 -8.36 -27.36
CA SER A 328 -9.86 -8.44 -28.71
C SER A 328 -10.86 -9.58 -28.84
N ASP A 329 -12.00 -9.27 -29.44
CA ASP A 329 -13.09 -10.18 -29.79
C ASP A 329 -13.74 -10.89 -28.58
N LYS A 330 -13.47 -10.39 -27.38
CA LYS A 330 -14.10 -10.86 -26.15
C LYS A 330 -15.29 -10.01 -25.77
N LYS A 331 -16.24 -10.65 -25.11
CA LYS A 331 -17.38 -9.99 -24.46
C LYS A 331 -17.05 -9.80 -23.00
N PHE A 332 -17.27 -8.60 -22.50
CA PHE A 332 -17.14 -8.26 -21.10
C PHE A 332 -18.51 -7.85 -20.57
N ASP A 333 -18.91 -8.44 -19.44
CA ASP A 333 -20.10 -7.99 -18.74
C ASP A 333 -19.80 -6.64 -18.08
N LEU A 334 -20.69 -5.68 -18.32
CA LEU A 334 -20.73 -4.40 -17.65
C LEU A 334 -21.70 -4.50 -16.48
N GLU A 335 -21.59 -3.60 -15.51
CA GLU A 335 -22.60 -3.51 -14.46
C GLU A 335 -23.98 -3.18 -15.06
N GLU A 336 -25.02 -3.83 -14.54
CA GLU A 336 -26.40 -3.53 -14.92
C GLU A 336 -26.71 -2.03 -14.70
N PRO A 337 -27.43 -1.37 -15.63
CA PRO A 337 -28.17 -1.92 -16.78
C PRO A 337 -27.37 -1.94 -18.10
N LEU A 338 -26.05 -1.82 -18.06
CA LEU A 338 -25.23 -1.56 -19.26
C LEU A 338 -25.00 -2.80 -20.14
N GLY A 339 -25.32 -4.00 -19.65
CA GLY A 339 -25.30 -5.24 -20.41
C GLY A 339 -23.88 -5.71 -20.76
N ARG A 340 -23.61 -5.97 -22.05
CA ARG A 340 -22.35 -6.58 -22.52
C ARG A 340 -21.62 -5.72 -23.54
N LEU A 341 -20.32 -5.56 -23.34
CA LEU A 341 -19.42 -4.88 -24.28
C LEU A 341 -18.65 -5.91 -25.11
N LEU A 342 -18.81 -5.88 -26.44
CA LEU A 342 -17.96 -6.63 -27.36
C LEU A 342 -16.76 -5.77 -27.75
N PHE A 343 -15.56 -6.26 -27.47
CA PHE A 343 -14.33 -5.54 -27.68
C PHE A 343 -13.79 -5.76 -29.10
N ARG A 344 -14.18 -4.91 -30.06
CA ARG A 344 -13.77 -5.03 -31.47
C ARG A 344 -12.42 -4.32 -31.73
N PRO A 345 -11.48 -4.92 -32.47
CA PRO A 345 -10.19 -4.30 -32.78
C PRO A 345 -10.27 -2.88 -33.34
N GLU A 346 -11.30 -2.59 -34.12
CA GLU A 346 -11.51 -1.35 -34.84
C GLU A 346 -12.14 -0.24 -33.99
N ALA A 347 -12.65 -0.58 -32.80
CA ALA A 347 -13.50 0.31 -31.99
C ALA A 347 -12.83 0.83 -30.71
N PHE A 348 -11.62 0.37 -30.37
CA PHE A 348 -10.96 0.73 -29.12
C PHE A 348 -9.77 1.67 -29.31
N CYS A 349 -9.51 2.48 -28.29
CA CYS A 349 -8.24 3.19 -28.11
C CYS A 349 -7.50 2.61 -26.90
N LEU A 350 -6.19 2.38 -27.03
CA LEU A 350 -5.33 2.04 -25.89
C LEU A 350 -4.68 3.32 -25.39
N TYR A 351 -4.90 3.64 -24.11
CA TYR A 351 -4.30 4.80 -23.45
C TYR A 351 -2.76 4.67 -23.46
N PRO A 352 -2.01 5.73 -23.79
CA PRO A 352 -0.57 5.62 -24.07
C PRO A 352 0.29 5.34 -22.82
N THR A 353 -0.23 5.61 -21.63
CA THR A 353 0.47 5.37 -20.36
C THR A 353 -0.31 4.38 -19.50
N LEU A 354 0.35 3.86 -18.47
CA LEU A 354 -0.37 3.17 -17.42
C LEU A 354 -1.22 4.18 -16.63
N VAL A 355 -2.24 3.67 -15.94
CA VAL A 355 -3.12 4.46 -15.07
C VAL A 355 -3.28 3.77 -13.72
N TRP A 356 -3.55 4.56 -12.68
CA TRP A 356 -3.76 4.04 -11.34
C TRP A 356 -4.63 4.98 -10.50
N LYS A 357 -5.41 4.44 -9.58
CA LYS A 357 -6.01 5.14 -8.43
C LYS A 357 -6.16 4.12 -7.31
N PRO A 358 -6.19 4.54 -6.03
CA PRO A 358 -6.60 3.64 -4.97
C PRO A 358 -8.01 3.11 -5.25
N CYS A 359 -8.14 1.80 -5.36
CA CYS A 359 -9.39 1.08 -5.58
C CYS A 359 -9.17 -0.38 -5.19
N ARG A 360 -10.25 -1.13 -4.95
CA ARG A 360 -10.20 -2.56 -4.64
C ARG A 360 -9.27 -3.33 -5.55
N GLU A 361 -9.24 -3.00 -6.84
CA GLU A 361 -8.45 -3.75 -7.81
C GLU A 361 -6.96 -3.43 -7.79
N SER A 362 -6.48 -2.41 -7.05
CA SER A 362 -5.05 -2.09 -7.07
C SER A 362 -4.38 -1.79 -5.74
N LEU A 363 -5.07 -1.26 -4.70
CA LEU A 363 -4.63 -0.94 -3.30
C LEU A 363 -3.11 -0.75 -3.00
N SER A 364 -2.36 -0.37 -4.01
CA SER A 364 -0.91 -0.21 -4.05
C SER A 364 -0.55 0.41 -5.40
N PRO A 365 0.26 1.49 -5.42
CA PRO A 365 0.69 2.18 -6.64
C PRO A 365 1.59 1.33 -7.53
N PHE A 366 2.05 0.17 -7.06
CA PHE A 366 2.82 -0.76 -7.85
C PHE A 366 1.96 -1.71 -8.69
N TRP A 367 0.64 -1.63 -8.60
CA TRP A 367 -0.33 -2.42 -9.39
C TRP A 367 -1.18 -1.57 -10.35
N PRO A 368 -0.60 -0.77 -11.26
CA PRO A 368 -1.34 0.02 -12.22
C PRO A 368 -2.02 -0.83 -13.31
N PHE A 369 -2.76 -0.15 -14.18
CA PHE A 369 -3.53 -0.73 -15.27
C PHE A 369 -3.12 -0.17 -16.63
N HIS A 370 -3.20 -1.01 -17.65
CA HIS A 370 -3.43 -0.56 -19.02
C HIS A 370 -4.91 -0.22 -19.17
N MET A 371 -5.22 0.94 -19.75
CA MET A 371 -6.60 1.38 -19.96
C MET A 371 -6.95 1.35 -21.44
N PHE A 372 -8.04 0.66 -21.76
CA PHE A 372 -8.69 0.69 -23.06
C PHE A 372 -9.98 1.49 -22.97
N THR A 373 -10.30 2.22 -24.03
CA THR A 373 -11.56 2.98 -24.14
C THR A 373 -12.33 2.57 -25.39
N ILE A 374 -13.64 2.35 -25.26
CA ILE A 374 -14.58 2.13 -26.38
C ILE A 374 -15.75 3.08 -26.16
N GLY A 375 -15.78 4.19 -26.91
CA GLY A 375 -16.66 5.31 -26.56
C GLY A 375 -16.38 5.78 -25.12
N ASP A 376 -17.42 5.82 -24.29
CA ASP A 376 -17.31 6.22 -22.88
C ASP A 376 -16.94 5.06 -21.93
N TYR A 377 -16.94 3.82 -22.43
CA TYR A 377 -16.61 2.65 -21.62
C TYR A 377 -15.11 2.49 -21.47
N ARG A 378 -14.70 2.02 -20.29
CA ARG A 378 -13.29 1.76 -19.95
C ARG A 378 -13.12 0.31 -19.57
N VAL A 379 -12.07 -0.32 -20.09
CA VAL A 379 -11.62 -1.66 -19.68
C VAL A 379 -10.19 -1.53 -19.19
N TYR A 380 -9.94 -2.03 -17.99
CA TYR A 380 -8.65 -1.97 -17.33
C TYR A 380 -8.01 -3.36 -17.33
N VAL A 381 -6.78 -3.44 -17.79
CA VAL A 381 -5.96 -4.66 -17.68
C VAL A 381 -4.82 -4.35 -16.73
N ARG A 382 -4.90 -4.87 -15.50
CA ARG A 382 -3.83 -4.69 -14.50
C ARG A 382 -2.55 -5.32 -15.01
N ILE A 383 -1.40 -4.87 -14.50
CA ILE A 383 -0.09 -5.30 -15.01
C ILE A 383 0.18 -6.82 -14.93
N ASP A 384 -0.54 -7.55 -14.07
CA ASP A 384 -0.54 -9.02 -14.01
C ASP A 384 -1.46 -9.68 -15.06
N GLY A 385 -2.27 -8.90 -15.76
CA GLY A 385 -3.18 -9.34 -16.80
C GLY A 385 -4.60 -9.63 -16.35
N ALA A 386 -4.96 -9.33 -15.10
CA ALA A 386 -6.34 -9.32 -14.63
C ALA A 386 -7.14 -8.21 -15.34
N ILE A 387 -8.40 -8.48 -15.68
CA ILE A 387 -9.23 -7.58 -16.49
C ILE A 387 -10.44 -7.12 -15.67
N PHE A 388 -10.69 -5.81 -15.69
CA PHE A 388 -11.77 -5.16 -14.96
C PHE A 388 -12.52 -4.20 -15.88
N THR A 389 -13.85 -4.18 -15.77
CA THR A 389 -14.72 -3.22 -16.47
C THR A 389 -15.05 -2.00 -15.60
N LYS A 390 -14.70 -2.05 -14.32
CA LYS A 390 -14.86 -0.97 -13.33
C LYS A 390 -13.75 -1.04 -12.28
N LEU A 391 -13.44 0.11 -11.69
CA LEU A 391 -12.55 0.23 -10.54
C LEU A 391 -13.37 0.73 -9.34
N HIS A 392 -13.41 -0.05 -8.25
CA HIS A 392 -14.27 0.20 -7.08
C HIS A 392 -13.51 0.98 -6.00
N ASP A 393 -13.96 2.19 -5.69
CA ASP A 393 -13.30 3.13 -4.76
C ASP A 393 -14.24 3.71 -3.69
N ASP A 394 -15.43 3.12 -3.53
CA ASP A 394 -16.46 3.52 -2.57
C ASP A 394 -16.63 2.50 -1.41
N GLN A 395 -15.94 1.37 -1.46
CA GLN A 395 -15.97 0.33 -0.44
C GLN A 395 -15.05 0.65 0.75
N ARG A 396 -15.46 0.23 1.96
CA ARG A 396 -14.80 0.60 3.21
C ARG A 396 -14.14 -0.62 3.90
N GLY A 397 -12.85 -0.50 4.16
CA GLY A 397 -12.04 -1.48 4.90
C GLY A 397 -11.75 -2.78 4.14
N ILE A 398 -11.43 -2.69 2.84
CA ILE A 398 -11.14 -3.80 1.91
C ILE A 398 -9.67 -4.17 1.77
#